data_AF-A0AAC8XJF3-F1
#
_entry.id   AF-A0AAC8XJF3-F1
#
_cell.length_a   1.000
_cell.length_b   1.000
_cell.length_c   1.000
_cell.angle_alpha   90.00
_cell.angle_beta   90.00
_cell.angle_gamma   90.00
#
_symmetry.space_group_name_H-M   'P 1'
#
loop_
_entity.id
_entity.type
_entity.pdbx_description
1 polymer ?
#
loop_
_entity_poly.entity_id
_entity_poly.type
_entity_poly.pdbx_seq_one_letter_code
_entity_poly.pdbx_strand_id
1 'polypeptide(L)'
;MLADNLDTSMVTTIEQPELLVGLLLAHILADFYFQPFAWVKQRNERHALALPLYIHTLIQGVLAGAVLLLLSENISLTTIGVGAIIIAVSHFKIDVTKSYCAQSTTAFVIDQIAHVVVLLGVFLYATDQWQYVLMALRQVSAGDLVITLAYLAVLKPSSIVIKQLLSPWSSEVLSSNTQTTHPNDPPTISTEAQQTLSLAGQRIGYLERVLMLTFVLLNQFSAIGFLIAAKSIFRFGDLTKHQDRKLTEYVLLGTFTSVAMTLVIGLLCAAALGRLPIKP
;
A
#
# COMPACT_ATOMS: atom_id res chain seq x y z
N MET A 1 -23.83 46.07 -5.00
CA MET A 1 -22.78 46.97 -5.53
C MET A 1 -22.13 47.62 -4.32
N LEU A 2 -20.79 47.65 -4.32
CA LEU A 2 -19.90 47.66 -3.15
C LEU A 2 -19.82 46.28 -2.50
N ALA A 3 -18.70 45.61 -2.38
CA ALA A 3 -17.36 45.70 -2.95
C ALA A 3 -16.67 44.47 -2.34
N ASP A 4 -16.00 43.68 -3.18
CA ASP A 4 -14.79 42.95 -2.82
C ASP A 4 -14.53 42.73 -1.33
N ASN A 5 -15.10 41.66 -0.78
CA ASN A 5 -14.35 40.87 0.21
C ASN A 5 -13.43 39.92 -0.56
N LEU A 6 -12.52 40.52 -1.32
CA LEU A 6 -11.25 39.92 -1.65
C LEU A 6 -10.45 39.90 -0.35
N ASP A 7 -10.40 38.76 0.33
CA ASP A 7 -9.08 38.19 0.61
C ASP A 7 -9.17 36.68 0.82
N THR A 8 -8.86 35.98 -0.26
CA THR A 8 -8.08 34.75 -0.27
C THR A 8 -8.34 33.75 0.86
N SER A 9 -9.24 32.81 0.59
CA SER A 9 -8.90 31.40 0.78
C SER A 9 -7.61 31.11 -0.01
N MET A 10 -6.46 31.56 0.52
CA MET A 10 -5.15 31.41 -0.11
C MET A 10 -5.00 29.95 -0.46
N VAL A 11 -5.01 29.73 -1.76
CA VAL A 11 -5.04 28.47 -2.46
C VAL A 11 -3.97 27.55 -1.86
N THR A 12 -4.39 26.61 -1.01
CA THR A 12 -3.55 25.54 -0.45
C THR A 12 -3.39 24.40 -1.46
N THR A 13 -3.45 24.71 -2.76
CA THR A 13 -3.33 23.70 -3.80
C THR A 13 -1.95 23.80 -4.41
N ILE A 14 -1.28 22.65 -4.49
CA ILE A 14 -0.08 22.45 -5.29
C ILE A 14 -0.33 23.04 -6.69
N GLU A 15 0.51 23.96 -7.13
CA GLU A 15 0.42 24.51 -8.50
C GLU A 15 1.12 23.53 -9.46
N GLN A 16 0.67 23.46 -10.72
CA GLN A 16 1.15 22.51 -11.71
C GLN A 16 1.06 21.01 -11.28
N PRO A 17 -0.08 20.52 -10.76
CA PRO A 17 -0.24 19.11 -10.36
C PRO A 17 -0.02 18.14 -11.54
N GLU A 18 -0.31 18.56 -12.77
CA GLU A 18 -0.03 17.82 -14.00
C GLU A 18 1.45 17.46 -14.17
N LEU A 19 2.36 18.30 -13.68
CA LEU A 19 3.80 18.02 -13.74
C LEU A 19 4.16 16.84 -12.83
N LEU A 20 3.67 16.84 -11.58
CA LEU A 20 3.90 15.75 -10.64
C LEU A 20 3.25 14.45 -11.14
N VAL A 21 2.01 14.52 -11.64
CA VAL A 21 1.32 13.36 -12.22
C VAL A 21 2.07 12.85 -13.45
N GLY A 22 2.58 13.73 -14.31
CA GLY A 22 3.39 13.39 -15.47
C GLY A 22 4.69 12.68 -15.07
N LEU A 23 5.37 13.15 -14.02
CA LEU A 23 6.60 12.52 -13.51
C LEU A 23 6.33 11.12 -12.96
N LEU A 24 5.24 10.95 -12.20
CA LEU A 24 4.80 9.65 -11.70
C LEU A 24 4.42 8.71 -12.84
N LEU A 25 3.73 9.21 -13.87
CA LEU A 25 3.37 8.43 -15.04
C LEU A 25 4.60 7.97 -15.82
N ALA A 26 5.55 8.87 -16.07
CA ALA A 26 6.83 8.54 -16.71
C ALA A 26 7.59 7.45 -15.94
N HIS A 27 7.65 7.57 -14.61
CA HIS A 27 8.24 6.55 -13.74
C HIS A 27 7.55 5.19 -13.87
N ILE A 28 6.22 5.15 -13.80
CA ILE A 28 5.44 3.91 -13.94
C ILE A 28 5.67 3.26 -15.31
N LEU A 29 5.63 4.06 -16.38
CA LEU A 29 5.87 3.57 -17.74
C LEU A 29 7.27 2.97 -17.87
N ALA A 30 8.29 3.67 -17.37
CA ALA A 30 9.65 3.17 -17.42
C ALA A 30 9.84 1.88 -16.59
N ASP A 31 9.49 1.89 -15.30
CA ASP A 31 9.76 0.77 -14.38
C ASP A 31 8.93 -0.49 -14.66
N PHE A 32 7.68 -0.35 -15.15
CA PHE A 32 6.77 -1.50 -15.29
C PHE A 32 6.51 -1.90 -16.74
N TYR A 33 6.52 -0.95 -17.67
CA TYR A 33 6.20 -1.23 -19.08
C TYR A 33 7.45 -1.31 -19.96
N PHE A 34 8.45 -0.46 -19.72
CA PHE A 34 9.67 -0.41 -20.53
C PHE A 34 10.86 -1.17 -19.95
N GLN A 35 10.71 -1.77 -18.76
CA GLN A 35 11.72 -2.64 -18.14
C GLN A 35 11.31 -4.13 -18.23
N PRO A 36 11.79 -4.88 -19.25
CA PRO A 36 11.53 -6.30 -19.34
C PRO A 36 12.06 -7.09 -18.14
N PHE A 37 11.39 -8.20 -17.81
CA PHE A 37 11.82 -9.10 -16.73
C PHE A 37 13.28 -9.59 -16.88
N ALA A 38 13.76 -9.78 -18.11
CA ALA A 38 15.14 -10.17 -18.38
C ALA A 38 16.16 -9.13 -17.86
N TRP A 39 15.83 -7.84 -17.93
CA TRP A 39 16.68 -6.76 -17.42
C TRP A 39 16.77 -6.81 -15.89
N VAL A 40 15.62 -7.03 -15.23
CA VAL A 40 15.55 -7.19 -13.77
C VAL A 40 16.37 -8.39 -13.31
N LYS A 41 16.25 -9.53 -14.00
CA LYS A 41 17.05 -10.72 -13.70
C LYS A 41 18.56 -10.43 -13.82
N GLN A 42 18.98 -9.81 -14.93
CA GLN A 42 20.40 -9.48 -15.13
C GLN A 42 20.91 -8.46 -14.10
N ARG A 43 20.10 -7.46 -13.72
CA ARG A 43 20.41 -6.50 -12.64
C ARG A 43 20.64 -7.21 -11.32
N ASN A 44 19.80 -8.17 -10.97
CA ASN A 44 19.92 -8.90 -9.71
C ASN A 44 21.12 -9.89 -9.69
N GLU A 45 21.57 -10.36 -10.86
CA GLU A 45 22.74 -11.26 -10.98
C GLU A 45 24.07 -10.51 -11.08
N ARG A 46 24.09 -9.35 -11.76
CA ARG A 46 25.32 -8.61 -12.10
C ARG A 46 25.42 -7.23 -11.43
N HIS A 47 24.39 -6.81 -10.70
CA HIS A 47 24.32 -5.53 -9.98
C HIS A 47 24.69 -4.35 -10.89
N ALA A 48 25.62 -3.49 -10.46
CA ALA A 48 26.07 -2.32 -11.21
C ALA A 48 26.74 -2.64 -12.57
N LEU A 49 27.08 -3.91 -12.85
CA LEU A 49 27.65 -4.33 -14.13
C LEU A 49 26.59 -4.72 -15.17
N ALA A 50 25.30 -4.71 -14.80
CA ALA A 50 24.22 -5.02 -15.72
C ALA A 50 24.01 -3.87 -16.72
N LEU A 51 24.38 -4.07 -17.99
CA LEU A 51 24.18 -3.07 -19.05
C LEU A 51 22.73 -2.55 -19.13
N PRO A 52 21.67 -3.37 -19.00
CA PRO A 52 20.29 -2.86 -19.06
C PRO A 52 19.95 -1.87 -17.97
N LEU A 53 20.67 -1.86 -16.84
CA LEU A 53 20.46 -0.87 -15.78
C LEU A 53 20.77 0.55 -16.26
N TYR A 54 21.82 0.73 -17.06
CA TYR A 54 22.20 2.02 -17.62
C TYR A 54 21.21 2.49 -18.68
N ILE A 55 20.72 1.55 -19.52
CA ILE A 55 19.69 1.84 -20.51
C ILE A 55 18.39 2.25 -19.82
N HIS A 56 17.99 1.51 -18.78
CA HIS A 56 16.81 1.81 -17.96
C HIS A 56 16.91 3.20 -17.30
N THR A 57 18.07 3.49 -16.71
CA THR A 57 18.36 4.79 -16.10
C THR A 57 18.25 5.94 -17.12
N LEU A 58 18.77 5.71 -18.34
CA LEU A 58 18.68 6.69 -19.42
C LEU A 58 17.21 6.92 -19.84
N ILE A 59 16.42 5.86 -19.97
CA ILE A 59 14.98 5.96 -20.27
C ILE A 59 14.27 6.80 -19.20
N GLN A 60 14.53 6.52 -17.92
CA GLN A 60 13.96 7.29 -16.80
C GLN A 60 14.32 8.78 -16.88
N GLY A 61 15.60 9.10 -17.08
CA GLY A 61 16.07 10.48 -17.21
C GLY A 61 15.47 11.21 -18.42
N VAL A 62 15.39 10.55 -19.57
CA VAL A 62 14.82 11.12 -20.81
C VAL A 62 13.33 11.37 -20.66
N LEU A 63 12.57 10.41 -20.12
CA LEU A 63 11.13 10.59 -19.92
C LEU A 63 10.83 11.67 -18.89
N ALA A 64 11.56 11.71 -17.77
CA ALA A 64 11.43 12.76 -16.78
C ALA A 64 11.79 14.14 -17.35
N GLY A 65 12.88 14.23 -18.11
CA GLY A 65 13.26 15.46 -18.81
C GLY A 65 12.23 15.92 -19.84
N ALA A 66 11.63 14.98 -20.58
CA ALA A 66 10.55 15.28 -21.51
C ALA A 66 9.29 15.80 -20.79
N VAL A 67 8.92 15.18 -19.67
CA VAL A 67 7.81 15.66 -18.81
C VAL A 67 8.11 17.06 -18.28
N LEU A 68 9.29 17.28 -17.70
CA LEU A 68 9.71 18.58 -17.20
C LEU A 68 9.71 19.63 -18.32
N LEU A 69 10.12 19.29 -19.54
CA LEU A 69 10.14 20.22 -20.67
C LEU A 69 8.73 20.55 -21.21
N LEU A 70 7.84 19.55 -21.28
CA LEU A 70 6.54 19.69 -21.95
C LEU A 70 5.43 20.18 -21.04
N LEU A 71 5.49 19.85 -19.75
CA LEU A 71 4.41 20.13 -18.79
C LEU A 71 4.73 21.23 -17.79
N SER A 72 5.97 21.74 -17.75
CA SER A 72 6.29 22.84 -16.85
C SER A 72 6.02 24.20 -17.48
N GLU A 73 5.58 25.14 -16.66
CA GLU A 73 5.44 26.54 -17.03
C GLU A 73 6.57 27.37 -16.41
N ASN A 74 7.25 28.18 -17.22
CA ASN A 74 8.29 29.13 -16.79
C ASN A 74 9.51 28.52 -16.07
N ILE A 75 9.81 27.23 -16.25
CA ILE A 75 11.01 26.60 -15.69
C ILE A 75 12.20 26.74 -16.66
N SER A 76 13.35 27.14 -16.14
CA SER A 76 14.57 27.29 -16.95
C SER A 76 15.06 25.94 -17.50
N LEU A 77 15.66 25.95 -18.71
CA LEU A 77 16.24 24.73 -19.31
C LEU A 77 17.33 24.10 -18.42
N THR A 78 18.07 24.93 -17.66
CA THR A 78 19.03 24.47 -16.67
C THR A 78 18.37 23.70 -15.53
N THR A 79 17.24 24.18 -15.02
CA THR A 79 16.48 23.47 -13.96
C THR A 79 15.93 22.14 -14.48
N ILE A 80 15.41 22.12 -15.71
CA ILE A 80 14.94 20.89 -16.37
C ILE A 80 16.09 19.87 -16.49
N GLY A 81 17.24 20.30 -17.02
CA GLY A 81 18.41 19.45 -17.19
C GLY A 81 18.94 18.90 -15.86
N VAL A 82 19.05 19.75 -14.84
CA VAL A 82 19.47 19.35 -13.49
C VAL A 82 18.46 18.38 -12.87
N GLY A 83 17.16 18.64 -12.99
CA GLY A 83 16.10 17.76 -12.48
C GLY A 83 16.13 16.38 -13.12
N ALA A 84 16.26 16.31 -14.45
CA ALA A 84 16.37 15.05 -15.18
C ALA A 84 17.62 14.25 -14.78
N ILE A 85 18.77 14.92 -14.60
CA ILE A 85 20.01 14.29 -14.13
C ILE A 85 19.85 13.77 -12.70
N ILE A 86 19.24 14.54 -11.80
CA ILE A 86 18.98 14.11 -10.42
C ILE A 86 18.16 12.82 -10.44
N ILE A 87 17.04 12.79 -11.18
CA ILE A 87 16.17 11.62 -11.29
C ILE A 87 16.94 10.41 -11.81
N ALA A 88 17.67 10.56 -12.92
CA ALA A 88 18.44 9.47 -13.50
C ALA A 88 19.49 8.92 -12.51
N VAL A 89 20.32 9.79 -11.92
CA VAL A 89 21.38 9.37 -11.01
C VAL A 89 20.82 8.73 -9.73
N SER A 90 19.76 9.30 -9.16
CA SER A 90 19.12 8.69 -8.00
C SER A 90 18.46 7.36 -8.33
N HIS A 91 17.80 7.24 -9.48
CA HIS A 91 17.14 6.01 -9.91
C HIS A 91 18.16 4.88 -10.03
N PHE A 92 19.27 5.14 -10.73
CA PHE A 92 20.40 4.21 -10.81
C PHE A 92 20.89 3.76 -9.43
N LYS A 93 21.13 4.70 -8.52
CA LYS A 93 21.62 4.39 -7.16
C LYS A 93 20.63 3.53 -6.38
N ILE A 94 19.33 3.86 -6.46
CA ILE A 94 18.26 3.13 -5.78
C ILE A 94 18.19 1.70 -6.33
N ASP A 95 18.17 1.53 -7.65
CA ASP A 95 18.10 0.23 -8.31
C ASP A 95 19.33 -0.64 -8.04
N VAL A 96 20.54 -0.06 -8.05
CA VAL A 96 21.76 -0.76 -7.64
C VAL A 96 21.63 -1.23 -6.19
N THR A 97 21.25 -0.34 -5.27
CA THR A 97 21.12 -0.66 -3.85
C THR A 97 20.10 -1.78 -3.64
N LYS A 98 18.93 -1.69 -4.28
CA LYS A 98 17.88 -2.72 -4.27
C LYS A 98 18.40 -4.06 -4.77
N SER A 99 19.26 -4.07 -5.79
CA SER A 99 19.82 -5.32 -6.34
C SER A 99 20.66 -6.10 -5.33
N TYR A 100 21.23 -5.45 -4.31
CA TYR A 100 21.94 -6.10 -3.21
C TYR A 100 21.02 -6.50 -2.03
N CYS A 101 19.76 -6.07 -2.03
CA CYS A 101 18.81 -6.42 -1.00
C CYS A 101 18.14 -7.78 -1.27
N ALA A 102 17.67 -8.42 -0.19
CA ALA A 102 16.84 -9.61 -0.30
C ALA A 102 15.57 -9.33 -1.10
N GLN A 103 15.26 -10.19 -2.07
CA GLN A 103 14.08 -10.08 -2.93
C GLN A 103 12.82 -10.31 -2.10
N SER A 104 12.20 -9.22 -1.65
CA SER A 104 11.05 -9.23 -0.75
C SER A 104 10.08 -8.12 -1.11
N THR A 105 8.80 -8.28 -0.74
CA THR A 105 7.78 -7.23 -0.91
C THR A 105 8.19 -5.94 -0.21
N THR A 106 8.83 -6.03 0.96
CA THR A 106 9.30 -4.87 1.72
C THR A 106 10.38 -4.11 0.96
N ALA A 107 11.38 -4.79 0.41
CA ALA A 107 12.42 -4.16 -0.40
C ALA A 107 11.82 -3.48 -1.65
N PHE A 108 10.83 -4.12 -2.29
CA PHE A 108 10.10 -3.52 -3.41
C PHE A 108 9.33 -2.24 -3.01
N VAL A 109 8.62 -2.25 -1.89
CA VAL A 109 7.86 -1.06 -1.43
C VAL A 109 8.79 0.08 -1.04
N ILE A 110 9.89 -0.21 -0.34
CA ILE A 110 10.88 0.80 0.05
C ILE A 110 11.51 1.43 -1.19
N ASP A 111 11.84 0.62 -2.20
CA ASP A 111 12.34 1.09 -3.49
C ASP A 111 11.37 2.06 -4.19
N GLN A 112 10.09 1.69 -4.30
CA GLN A 112 9.09 2.57 -4.92
C GLN A 112 8.87 3.87 -4.13
N ILE A 113 8.89 3.81 -2.79
CA ILE A 113 8.84 5.01 -1.94
C ILE A 113 10.05 5.91 -2.19
N ALA A 114 11.26 5.33 -2.27
CA ALA A 114 12.49 6.09 -2.52
C ALA A 114 12.43 6.84 -3.86
N HIS A 115 11.96 6.18 -4.93
CA HIS A 115 11.76 6.82 -6.23
C HIS A 115 10.73 7.94 -6.17
N VAL A 116 9.57 7.72 -5.55
CA VAL A 116 8.53 8.75 -5.39
C VAL A 116 9.04 9.96 -4.59
N VAL A 117 9.84 9.75 -3.55
CA VAL A 117 10.44 10.83 -2.75
C VAL A 117 11.37 11.68 -3.59
N VAL A 118 12.19 11.07 -4.47
CA VAL A 118 13.04 11.81 -5.41
C VAL A 118 12.17 12.63 -6.36
N LEU A 119 11.16 12.02 -6.99
CA LEU A 119 10.29 12.72 -7.94
C LEU A 119 9.58 13.91 -7.28
N LEU A 120 9.09 13.74 -6.05
CA LEU A 120 8.50 14.82 -5.27
C LEU A 120 9.54 15.91 -4.96
N GLY A 121 10.76 15.54 -4.57
CA GLY A 121 11.83 16.49 -4.31
C GLY A 121 12.22 17.30 -5.54
N VAL A 122 12.30 16.67 -6.71
CA VAL A 122 12.59 17.34 -7.99
C VAL A 122 11.42 18.22 -8.43
N PHE A 123 10.18 17.75 -8.25
CA PHE A 123 8.99 18.58 -8.47
C PHE A 123 9.04 19.86 -7.62
N LEU A 124 9.23 19.73 -6.30
CA LEU A 124 9.28 20.87 -5.38
C LEU A 124 10.46 21.81 -5.65
N TYR A 125 11.62 21.26 -6.04
CA TYR A 125 12.76 22.06 -6.47
C TYR A 125 12.49 22.82 -7.77
N ALA A 126 11.84 22.18 -8.73
CA ALA A 126 11.58 22.78 -10.04
C ALA A 126 10.51 23.88 -9.97
N THR A 127 9.49 23.71 -9.12
CA THR A 127 8.36 24.64 -8.98
C THR A 127 8.49 25.64 -7.82
N ASP A 128 9.53 25.51 -6.97
CA ASP A 128 9.74 26.31 -5.76
C ASP A 128 8.55 26.28 -4.75
N GLN A 129 7.93 25.11 -4.60
CA GLN A 129 6.69 24.93 -3.85
C GLN A 129 6.89 24.38 -2.42
N TRP A 130 8.09 24.48 -1.86
CA TRP A 130 8.39 23.98 -0.51
C TRP A 130 7.49 24.55 0.57
N GLN A 131 7.05 25.80 0.42
CA GLN A 131 6.13 26.46 1.34
C GLN A 131 4.77 25.75 1.45
N TYR A 132 4.22 25.25 0.34
CA TYR A 132 2.92 24.58 0.32
C TYR A 132 2.94 23.26 1.08
N VAL A 133 4.05 22.52 1.01
CA VAL A 133 4.24 21.29 1.80
C VAL A 133 4.28 21.59 3.30
N LEU A 134 5.03 22.63 3.70
CA LEU A 134 5.10 23.04 5.12
C LEU A 134 3.73 23.53 5.63
N MET A 135 2.98 24.25 4.79
CA MET A 135 1.61 24.66 5.12
C MET A 135 0.68 23.46 5.26
N ALA A 136 0.73 22.51 4.32
CA ALA A 136 -0.07 21.28 4.39
C ALA A 136 0.23 20.47 5.67
N LEU A 137 1.51 20.33 6.04
CA LEU A 137 1.91 19.65 7.29
C LEU A 137 1.39 20.37 8.54
N ARG A 138 1.35 21.71 8.53
CA ARG A 138 0.80 22.50 9.65
C ARG A 138 -0.73 22.45 9.72
N GLN A 139 -1.40 22.17 8.60
CA GLN A 139 -2.86 22.10 8.50
C GLN A 139 -3.43 20.69 8.75
N VAL A 140 -2.59 19.70 9.10
CA VAL A 140 -3.06 18.38 9.50
C VAL A 140 -4.05 18.51 10.65
N SER A 141 -5.29 18.13 10.39
CA SER A 141 -6.39 18.29 11.34
C SER A 141 -6.49 17.11 12.29
N ALA A 142 -7.21 17.30 13.40
CA ALA A 142 -7.58 16.18 14.28
C ALA A 142 -8.36 15.09 13.52
N GLY A 143 -9.13 15.46 12.49
CA GLY A 143 -9.85 14.50 11.66
C GLY A 143 -8.94 13.58 10.87
N ASP A 144 -7.88 14.13 10.27
CA ASP A 144 -6.89 13.35 9.51
C ASP A 144 -6.15 12.36 10.43
N LEU A 145 -5.84 12.80 11.65
CA LEU A 145 -5.22 11.95 12.67
C LEU A 145 -6.15 10.84 13.14
N VAL A 146 -7.44 11.13 13.34
CA VAL A 146 -8.46 10.14 13.72
C VAL A 146 -8.64 9.09 12.62
N ILE A 147 -8.68 9.49 11.34
CA ILE A 147 -8.74 8.56 10.21
C ILE A 147 -7.49 7.68 10.17
N THR A 148 -6.31 8.29 10.31
CA THR A 148 -5.03 7.57 10.35
C THR A 148 -4.99 6.55 11.48
N LEU A 149 -5.42 6.95 12.68
CA LEU A 149 -5.50 6.09 13.85
C LEU A 149 -6.45 4.91 13.62
N ALA A 150 -7.61 5.13 12.99
CA ALA A 150 -8.56 4.07 12.68
C ALA A 150 -7.95 3.03 11.72
N TYR A 151 -7.27 3.45 10.65
CA TYR A 151 -6.57 2.54 9.74
C TYR A 151 -5.45 1.76 10.45
N LEU A 152 -4.68 2.41 11.31
CA LEU A 152 -3.64 1.72 12.09
C LEU A 152 -4.24 0.70 13.07
N ALA A 153 -5.36 1.03 13.72
CA ALA A 153 -6.04 0.17 14.68
C ALA A 153 -6.56 -1.12 14.04
N VAL A 154 -7.18 -1.03 12.86
CA VAL A 154 -7.75 -2.20 12.18
C VAL A 154 -6.70 -3.15 11.60
N LEU A 155 -5.42 -2.76 11.53
CA LEU A 155 -4.35 -3.61 10.99
C LEU A 155 -3.78 -4.54 12.08
N LYS A 156 -2.58 -4.23 12.59
CA LYS A 156 -1.85 -5.08 13.55
C LYS A 156 -2.59 -5.21 14.89
N PRO A 157 -3.08 -4.15 15.54
CA PRO A 157 -3.73 -4.24 16.85
C PRO A 157 -4.94 -5.18 16.82
N SER A 158 -5.87 -4.97 15.87
CA SER A 158 -7.02 -5.86 15.71
C SER A 158 -6.62 -7.32 15.43
N SER A 159 -5.51 -7.58 14.72
CA SER A 159 -5.05 -8.96 14.49
C SER A 159 -4.58 -9.65 15.75
N ILE A 160 -3.91 -8.91 16.64
CA ILE A 160 -3.47 -9.44 17.94
C ILE A 160 -4.69 -9.79 18.79
N VAL A 161 -5.69 -8.90 18.85
CA VAL A 161 -6.93 -9.13 19.61
C VAL A 161 -7.70 -10.33 19.05
N ILE A 162 -7.91 -10.41 17.74
CA ILE A 162 -8.59 -11.54 17.08
C ILE A 162 -7.84 -12.85 17.37
N LYS A 163 -6.51 -12.85 17.28
CA LYS A 163 -5.69 -14.04 17.59
C LYS A 163 -5.86 -14.49 19.05
N GLN A 164 -5.90 -13.55 19.99
CA GLN A 164 -6.11 -13.87 21.40
C GLN A 164 -7.52 -14.41 21.66
N LEU A 165 -8.55 -13.77 21.11
CA LEU A 165 -9.94 -14.21 21.24
C LEU A 165 -10.16 -15.61 20.68
N LEU A 166 -9.56 -15.93 19.53
CA LEU A 166 -9.70 -17.24 18.90
C LEU A 166 -8.69 -18.28 19.38
N SER A 167 -7.80 -17.93 20.31
CA SER A 167 -6.75 -18.85 20.78
C SER A 167 -7.28 -20.20 21.31
N PRO A 168 -8.42 -20.30 22.04
CA PRO A 168 -8.93 -21.58 22.51
C PRO A 168 -9.33 -22.54 21.38
N TRP A 169 -9.94 -22.01 20.32
CA TRP A 169 -10.33 -22.79 19.14
C TRP A 169 -9.15 -23.09 18.23
N SER A 170 -8.13 -22.22 18.22
CA SER A 170 -6.93 -22.43 17.40
C SER A 170 -6.15 -23.67 17.83
N SER A 171 -6.00 -23.92 19.14
CA SER A 171 -5.28 -25.09 19.66
C SER A 171 -5.98 -26.40 19.32
N GLU A 172 -7.32 -26.40 19.26
CA GLU A 172 -8.12 -27.59 18.94
C GLU A 172 -8.09 -27.90 17.43
N VAL A 173 -8.14 -26.87 16.58
CA VAL A 173 -8.01 -27.04 15.13
C VAL A 173 -6.60 -27.46 14.75
N LEU A 174 -5.57 -26.86 15.36
CA LEU A 174 -4.17 -27.20 15.10
C LEU A 174 -3.79 -28.60 15.58
N SER A 175 -4.28 -29.04 16.75
CA SER A 175 -4.05 -30.40 17.26
C SER A 175 -4.72 -31.49 16.40
N SER A 176 -5.86 -31.18 15.77
CA SER A 176 -6.54 -32.10 14.84
C SER A 176 -5.89 -32.23 13.44
N ASN A 177 -4.98 -31.31 13.09
CA ASN A 177 -4.24 -31.27 11.82
C ASN A 177 -2.78 -31.70 11.94
N THR A 178 -2.34 -32.11 13.13
CA THR A 178 -1.06 -32.82 13.30
C THR A 178 -1.20 -34.19 12.64
N GLN A 179 -0.86 -34.27 11.35
CA GLN A 179 -0.38 -35.51 10.79
C GLN A 179 0.77 -35.98 11.69
N THR A 180 0.65 -37.20 12.20
CA THR A 180 1.68 -37.89 12.96
C THR A 180 2.94 -37.99 12.10
N THR A 181 3.83 -37.01 12.18
CA THR A 181 5.21 -37.18 11.72
C THR A 181 5.84 -38.22 12.62
N HIS A 182 6.23 -39.36 12.07
CA HIS A 182 7.05 -40.29 12.82
C HIS A 182 8.39 -39.60 13.13
N PRO A 183 9.05 -39.92 14.25
CA PRO A 183 10.32 -39.29 14.65
C PRO A 183 11.45 -39.39 13.61
N ASN A 184 11.30 -40.23 12.59
CA ASN A 184 12.28 -40.53 11.55
C ASN A 184 11.84 -40.07 10.14
N ASP A 185 10.72 -39.37 9.99
CA ASP A 185 10.39 -38.79 8.69
C ASP A 185 11.36 -37.63 8.40
N PRO A 186 11.96 -37.56 7.20
CA PRO A 186 12.82 -36.44 6.84
C PRO A 186 12.03 -35.11 6.98
N PRO A 187 12.66 -34.00 7.38
CA PRO A 187 11.98 -32.72 7.46
C PRO A 187 11.41 -32.37 6.07
N THR A 188 10.09 -32.54 5.92
CA THR A 188 9.42 -32.35 4.64
C THR A 188 9.03 -30.88 4.46
N ILE A 189 8.94 -30.49 3.19
CA ILE A 189 8.46 -29.22 2.59
C ILE A 189 7.15 -28.66 3.22
N SER A 190 6.47 -29.45 4.06
CA SER A 190 5.22 -29.13 4.74
C SER A 190 5.29 -27.93 5.69
N THR A 191 6.39 -27.71 6.40
CA THR A 191 6.48 -26.62 7.40
C THR A 191 6.57 -25.23 6.76
N GLU A 192 7.34 -25.09 5.68
CA GLU A 192 7.47 -23.83 4.94
C GLU A 192 6.18 -23.50 4.16
N ALA A 193 5.56 -24.50 3.54
CA ALA A 193 4.25 -24.36 2.89
C ALA A 193 3.17 -23.89 3.88
N GLN A 194 3.15 -24.45 5.10
CA GLN A 194 2.19 -24.05 6.14
C GLN A 194 2.44 -22.62 6.63
N GLN A 195 3.71 -22.22 6.80
CA GLN A 195 4.08 -20.87 7.20
C GLN A 195 3.73 -19.83 6.14
N THR A 196 4.00 -20.10 4.86
CA THR A 196 3.65 -19.20 3.74
C THR A 196 2.14 -19.03 3.60
N LEU A 197 1.36 -20.09 3.80
CA LEU A 197 -0.11 -20.01 3.78
C LEU A 197 -0.67 -19.18 4.94
N SER A 198 -0.06 -19.29 6.13
CA SER A 198 -0.45 -18.48 7.29
C SER A 198 -0.21 -16.98 7.06
N LEU A 199 0.90 -16.62 6.41
CA LEU A 199 1.23 -15.25 6.04
C LEU A 199 0.25 -14.71 4.98
N ALA A 200 -0.15 -15.54 4.02
CA ALA A 200 -1.17 -15.18 3.03
C ALA A 200 -2.52 -14.88 3.71
N GLY A 201 -2.97 -15.74 4.64
CA GLY A 201 -4.19 -15.51 5.42
C GLY A 201 -4.17 -14.21 6.22
N GLN A 202 -3.03 -13.88 6.86
CA GLN A 202 -2.85 -12.61 7.55
C GLN A 202 -3.01 -11.41 6.60
N ARG A 203 -2.38 -11.46 5.41
CA ARG A 203 -2.47 -10.40 4.41
C ARG A 203 -3.89 -10.22 3.88
N ILE A 204 -4.62 -11.32 3.63
CA ILE A 204 -6.04 -11.27 3.25
C ILE A 204 -6.85 -10.56 4.33
N GLY A 205 -6.66 -10.92 5.61
CA GLY A 205 -7.35 -10.25 6.71
C GLY A 205 -7.02 -8.76 6.85
N TYR A 206 -5.82 -8.31 6.46
CA TYR A 206 -5.47 -6.89 6.43
C TYR A 206 -6.25 -6.17 5.33
N LEU A 207 -6.26 -6.75 4.12
CA LEU A 207 -6.97 -6.20 2.96
C LEU A 207 -8.47 -6.07 3.23
N GLU A 208 -9.11 -7.11 3.77
CA GLU A 208 -10.54 -7.10 4.10
C GLU A 208 -10.89 -5.96 5.06
N ARG A 209 -10.10 -5.78 6.12
CA ARG A 209 -10.37 -4.74 7.13
C ARG A 209 -10.13 -3.34 6.59
N VAL A 210 -9.12 -3.14 5.74
CA VAL A 210 -8.90 -1.86 5.04
C VAL A 210 -10.08 -1.53 4.13
N LEU A 211 -10.56 -2.50 3.34
CA LEU A 211 -11.72 -2.32 2.46
C LEU A 211 -12.99 -2.04 3.27
N MET A 212 -13.26 -2.82 4.32
CA MET A 212 -14.42 -2.63 5.19
C MET A 212 -14.40 -1.26 5.87
N LEU A 213 -13.28 -0.84 6.47
CA LEU A 213 -13.16 0.48 7.09
C LEU A 213 -13.40 1.59 6.05
N THR A 214 -12.83 1.45 4.85
CA THR A 214 -13.06 2.39 3.74
C THR A 214 -14.55 2.47 3.39
N PHE A 215 -15.24 1.34 3.27
CA PHE A 215 -16.67 1.32 2.99
C PHE A 215 -17.52 1.93 4.12
N VAL A 216 -17.14 1.76 5.39
CA VAL A 216 -17.81 2.46 6.50
C VAL A 216 -17.64 3.97 6.36
N LEU A 217 -16.43 4.46 6.10
CA LEU A 217 -16.16 5.90 5.95
C LEU A 217 -16.81 6.50 4.70
N LEU A 218 -17.02 5.72 3.65
CA LEU A 218 -17.78 6.10 2.45
C LEU A 218 -19.30 5.90 2.58
N ASN A 219 -19.78 5.43 3.73
CA ASN A 219 -21.20 5.08 3.97
C ASN A 219 -21.76 4.01 2.99
N GLN A 220 -20.92 3.09 2.54
CA GLN A 220 -21.24 2.01 1.60
C GLN A 220 -21.39 0.66 2.30
N PHE A 221 -22.33 0.55 3.26
CA PHE A 221 -22.53 -0.68 4.03
C PHE A 221 -22.92 -1.90 3.16
N SER A 222 -23.59 -1.68 2.03
CA SER A 222 -23.91 -2.75 1.08
C SER A 222 -22.66 -3.43 0.52
N ALA A 223 -21.56 -2.69 0.31
CA ALA A 223 -20.30 -3.24 -0.17
C ALA A 223 -19.64 -4.17 0.87
N ILE A 224 -19.83 -3.90 2.17
CA ILE A 224 -19.38 -4.78 3.26
C ILE A 224 -20.13 -6.11 3.22
N GLY A 225 -21.46 -6.06 3.00
CA GLY A 225 -22.29 -7.26 2.82
C GLY A 225 -21.82 -8.12 1.64
N PHE A 226 -21.51 -7.49 0.50
CA PHE A 226 -20.94 -8.16 -0.67
C PHE A 226 -19.58 -8.83 -0.36
N LEU A 227 -18.68 -8.13 0.33
CA LEU A 227 -17.37 -8.66 0.71
C LEU A 227 -17.49 -9.91 1.60
N ILE A 228 -18.40 -9.89 2.58
CA ILE A 228 -18.65 -11.03 3.47
C ILE A 228 -19.30 -12.19 2.71
N ALA A 229 -20.25 -11.90 1.83
CA ALA A 229 -20.92 -12.91 1.00
C ALA A 229 -19.92 -13.62 0.07
N ALA A 230 -19.05 -12.86 -0.60
CA ALA A 230 -17.99 -13.42 -1.46
C ALA A 230 -17.07 -14.37 -0.67
N LYS A 231 -16.64 -13.96 0.53
CA LYS A 231 -15.83 -14.81 1.42
C LYS A 231 -16.55 -16.10 1.83
N SER A 232 -17.86 -16.00 2.06
CA SER A 232 -18.69 -17.15 2.47
C SER A 232 -18.84 -18.16 1.33
N ILE A 233 -19.05 -17.72 0.08
CA ILE A 233 -19.15 -18.60 -1.10
C ILE A 233 -17.90 -19.47 -1.28
N PHE A 234 -16.71 -18.89 -1.16
CA PHE A 234 -15.46 -19.65 -1.23
C PHE A 234 -15.27 -20.66 -0.09
N ARG A 235 -16.01 -20.49 1.02
CA ARG A 235 -15.98 -21.38 2.18
C ARG A 235 -16.94 -22.56 2.05
N PHE A 236 -18.03 -22.42 1.31
CA PHE A 236 -19.08 -23.46 1.21
C PHE A 236 -18.62 -24.72 0.46
N GLY A 237 -17.59 -24.64 -0.38
CA GLY A 237 -17.05 -25.80 -1.11
C GLY A 237 -16.39 -26.87 -0.23
N ASP A 238 -15.92 -26.51 0.97
CA ASP A 238 -15.12 -27.37 1.86
C ASP A 238 -15.98 -28.16 2.86
N LEU A 239 -17.31 -28.08 2.81
CA LEU A 239 -18.22 -28.62 3.84
C LEU A 239 -18.48 -30.14 3.80
N THR A 240 -17.74 -30.91 3.01
CA THR A 240 -18.08 -32.32 2.73
C THR A 240 -17.48 -33.36 3.70
N LYS A 241 -16.55 -32.99 4.60
CA LYS A 241 -15.99 -33.93 5.61
C LYS A 241 -16.04 -33.35 7.04
N HIS A 242 -16.25 -34.21 8.05
CA HIS A 242 -16.39 -33.79 9.46
C HIS A 242 -15.19 -33.02 10.03
N GLN A 243 -13.97 -33.26 9.52
CA GLN A 243 -12.75 -32.56 9.90
C GLN A 243 -12.77 -31.08 9.44
N ASP A 244 -13.51 -30.78 8.36
CA ASP A 244 -13.64 -29.44 7.78
C ASP A 244 -14.66 -28.56 8.54
N ARG A 245 -15.50 -29.15 9.41
CA ARG A 245 -16.51 -28.42 10.17
C ARG A 245 -15.89 -27.51 11.24
N LYS A 246 -14.97 -28.03 12.07
CA LYS A 246 -14.28 -27.22 13.10
C LYS A 246 -13.47 -26.08 12.47
N LEU A 247 -12.80 -26.37 11.36
CA LEU A 247 -12.08 -25.38 10.58
C LEU A 247 -13.04 -24.31 10.03
N THR A 248 -14.20 -24.72 9.51
CA THR A 248 -15.23 -23.80 9.02
C THR A 248 -15.76 -22.89 10.11
N GLU A 249 -16.10 -23.44 11.28
CA GLU A 249 -16.55 -22.68 12.45
C GLU A 249 -15.47 -21.69 12.92
N TYR A 250 -14.20 -22.10 12.99
CA TYR A 250 -13.07 -21.24 13.36
C TYR A 250 -12.93 -20.01 12.44
N VAL A 251 -13.00 -20.19 11.12
CA VAL A 251 -12.87 -19.07 10.18
C VAL A 251 -14.12 -18.21 10.11
N LEU A 252 -15.30 -18.81 10.29
CA LEU A 252 -16.53 -18.06 10.39
C LEU A 252 -16.49 -17.15 11.62
N LEU A 253 -16.10 -17.68 12.79
CA LEU A 253 -15.90 -16.90 14.01
C LEU A 253 -14.86 -15.78 13.83
N GLY A 254 -13.73 -16.09 13.17
CA GLY A 254 -12.67 -15.11 12.89
C GLY A 254 -13.15 -13.98 11.98
N THR A 255 -13.95 -14.31 10.97
CA THR A 255 -14.53 -13.34 10.04
C THR A 255 -15.55 -12.44 10.75
N PHE A 256 -16.50 -13.02 11.49
CA PHE A 256 -17.47 -12.22 12.24
C PHE A 256 -16.82 -11.31 13.28
N THR A 257 -15.82 -11.81 14.01
CA THR A 257 -15.06 -11.00 14.98
C THR A 257 -14.33 -9.83 14.30
N SER A 258 -13.69 -10.11 13.15
CA SER A 258 -12.99 -9.09 12.34
C SER A 258 -13.94 -8.01 11.82
N VAL A 259 -15.09 -8.41 11.27
CA VAL A 259 -16.15 -7.50 10.79
C VAL A 259 -16.66 -6.63 11.93
N ALA A 260 -17.07 -7.25 13.05
CA ALA A 260 -17.62 -6.52 14.19
C ALA A 260 -16.62 -5.48 14.73
N MET A 261 -15.36 -5.85 14.91
CA MET A 261 -14.32 -4.94 15.39
C MET A 261 -14.06 -3.79 14.41
N THR A 262 -14.01 -4.08 13.10
CA THR A 262 -13.80 -3.06 12.07
C THR A 262 -14.98 -2.10 11.98
N LEU A 263 -16.21 -2.59 12.11
CA LEU A 263 -17.41 -1.77 12.16
C LEU A 263 -17.40 -0.83 13.38
N VAL A 264 -17.07 -1.33 14.57
CA VAL A 264 -16.96 -0.50 15.78
C VAL A 264 -15.91 0.60 15.60
N ILE A 265 -14.70 0.24 15.15
CA ILE A 265 -13.63 1.24 14.93
C ILE A 265 -14.05 2.26 13.86
N GLY A 266 -14.66 1.82 12.76
CA GLY A 266 -15.11 2.72 11.69
C GLY A 266 -16.24 3.66 12.12
N LEU A 267 -17.21 3.17 12.89
CA LEU A 267 -18.30 3.99 13.42
C LEU A 267 -17.80 4.99 14.46
N LEU A 268 -16.86 4.60 15.33
CA LEU A 268 -16.22 5.53 16.27
C LEU A 268 -15.43 6.63 15.54
N CYS A 269 -14.69 6.26 14.49
CA CYS A 269 -14.01 7.21 13.62
C CYS A 269 -15.00 8.18 12.97
N ALA A 270 -16.07 7.68 12.35
CA ALA A 270 -17.11 8.50 11.74
C ALA A 270 -17.82 9.43 12.76
N ALA A 271 -18.06 8.93 13.97
CA ALA A 271 -18.64 9.72 15.07
C ALA A 271 -17.71 10.86 15.51
N ALA A 272 -16.42 10.57 15.69
CA ALA A 272 -15.41 11.57 16.04
C ALA A 272 -15.24 12.65 14.96
N LEU A 273 -15.52 12.32 13.69
CA LEU A 273 -15.57 13.26 12.59
C LEU A 273 -16.89 14.04 12.48
N GLY A 274 -17.87 13.78 13.35
CA GLY A 274 -19.21 14.37 13.28
C GLY A 274 -20.04 13.90 12.08
N ARG A 275 -19.65 12.79 11.45
CA ARG A 275 -20.26 12.23 10.23
C ARG A 275 -20.87 10.87 10.50
N LEU A 276 -21.75 10.77 11.51
CA LEU A 276 -22.45 9.52 11.76
C LEU A 276 -23.28 9.14 10.52
N PRO A 277 -23.10 7.92 9.98
CA PRO A 277 -23.80 7.49 8.77
C PRO A 277 -25.30 7.27 8.96
N ILE A 278 -25.75 7.26 10.22
CA ILE A 278 -27.15 7.12 10.59
C ILE A 278 -27.73 8.54 10.66
N LYS A 279 -28.36 8.99 9.57
CA LYS A 279 -29.34 10.08 9.70
C LYS A 279 -30.49 9.57 10.57
N PRO A 280 -30.98 10.36 11.54
CA PRO A 280 -32.15 10.01 12.33
C PRO A 280 -33.39 9.82 11.45
#